data_AF-A0A6D0IKD4-F1
#
_entry.id   AF-A0A6D0IKD4-F1
#
_cell.length_a   1.000
_cell.length_b   1.000
_cell.length_c   1.000
_cell.angle_alpha   90.00
_cell.angle_beta   90.00
_cell.angle_gamma   90.00
#
_symmetry.space_group_name_H-M   'P 1'
#
loop_
_entity.id
_entity.type
_entity.pdbx_description
1 polymer ?
#
loop_
_entity_poly.entity_id
_entity_poly.type
_entity_poly.pdbx_seq_one_letter_code
_entity_poly.pdbx_strand_id
1 'polypeptide(L)'
;RFVGLVSFTAMFGSLLMWTATPVKIFFSEIPEGIFGKKTVELNENGVPARAAWIQFLIVIPLMIIPMLGSNTVQDLMNTIINMTAAASMLPPLFIMLAYLNLRAKLDHLPRDFRMGSRRTGIIVVSMLIAIFAVGFVASTFPTGANILTIIFYNVGGIVIFLGFAWWKYSKYIKG
;
A
#
# COMPACT_ATOMS: atom_id res chain seq x y z
N ARG A 1 -13.24 30.41 -12.35
CA ARG A 1 -14.49 29.59 -12.39
C ARG A 1 -14.34 28.41 -13.35
N PHE A 2 -14.01 28.64 -14.63
CA PHE A 2 -13.78 27.55 -15.61
C PHE A 2 -12.66 26.56 -15.19
N VAL A 3 -11.50 27.07 -14.79
CA VAL A 3 -10.37 26.23 -14.31
C VAL A 3 -10.79 25.34 -13.13
N GLY A 4 -11.58 25.87 -12.19
CA GLY A 4 -12.08 25.10 -11.05
C GLY A 4 -13.01 23.95 -11.46
N LEU A 5 -13.86 24.16 -12.47
CA LEU A 5 -14.72 23.11 -13.01
C LEU A 5 -13.89 22.01 -13.71
N VAL A 6 -12.89 22.41 -14.49
CA VAL A 6 -11.97 21.47 -15.16
C VAL A 6 -11.20 20.64 -14.14
N SER A 7 -10.63 21.28 -13.11
CA SER A 7 -9.92 20.59 -12.02
C SER A 7 -10.86 19.64 -11.26
N PHE A 8 -12.08 20.06 -10.96
CA PHE A 8 -13.07 19.20 -10.31
C PHE A 8 -13.38 17.95 -11.13
N THR A 9 -13.72 18.12 -12.42
CA THR A 9 -14.03 17.00 -13.31
C THR A 9 -12.83 16.07 -13.48
N ALA A 10 -11.61 16.62 -13.57
CA ALA A 10 -10.38 15.82 -13.64
C ALA A 10 -10.15 15.01 -12.36
N MET A 11 -10.31 15.62 -11.18
CA MET A 11 -10.17 14.93 -9.89
C MET A 11 -11.26 13.86 -9.70
N PHE A 12 -12.48 14.13 -10.16
CA PHE A 12 -13.58 13.17 -10.12
C PHE A 12 -13.31 11.96 -11.01
N GLY A 13 -12.87 12.18 -12.26
CA GLY A 13 -12.48 11.09 -13.16
C GLY A 13 -11.30 10.26 -12.60
N SER A 14 -10.30 10.94 -12.03
CA SER A 14 -9.17 10.31 -11.37
C SER A 14 -9.63 9.42 -10.20
N LEU A 15 -10.53 9.92 -9.34
CA LEU A 15 -11.07 9.15 -8.21
C LEU A 15 -11.74 7.84 -8.65
N LEU A 16 -12.53 7.88 -9.72
CA LEU A 16 -13.19 6.68 -10.28
C LEU A 16 -12.16 5.65 -10.76
N MET A 17 -11.13 6.10 -11.49
CA MET A 17 -10.04 5.24 -11.95
C MET A 17 -9.24 4.63 -10.80
N TRP A 18 -8.89 5.43 -9.79
CA TRP A 18 -8.13 4.99 -8.61
C TRP A 18 -8.93 4.07 -7.69
N THR A 19 -10.26 4.06 -7.78
CA THR A 19 -11.10 3.14 -7.01
C THR A 19 -11.14 1.75 -7.65
N ALA A 20 -11.24 1.67 -8.98
CA ALA A 20 -11.43 0.40 -9.69
C ALA A 20 -10.11 -0.32 -10.01
N THR A 21 -9.09 0.41 -10.46
CA THR A 21 -7.85 -0.18 -10.96
C THR A 21 -7.08 -0.97 -9.90
N PRO A 22 -6.80 -0.43 -8.69
CA PRO A 22 -6.04 -1.17 -7.68
C PRO A 22 -6.76 -2.43 -7.22
N VAL A 23 -8.09 -2.36 -7.05
CA VAL A 23 -8.90 -3.53 -6.67
C VAL A 23 -8.81 -4.61 -7.75
N LYS A 24 -8.98 -4.22 -9.02
CA LYS A 24 -8.91 -5.17 -10.13
C LYS A 24 -7.55 -5.84 -10.19
N ILE A 25 -6.45 -5.07 -10.18
CA ILE A 25 -5.09 -5.60 -10.25
C ILE A 25 -4.84 -6.54 -9.05
N PHE A 26 -5.06 -6.06 -7.83
CA PHE A 26 -4.78 -6.81 -6.60
C PHE A 26 -5.54 -8.15 -6.53
N PHE A 27 -6.85 -8.14 -6.78
CA PHE A 27 -7.66 -9.37 -6.69
C PHE A 27 -7.53 -10.26 -7.93
N SER A 28 -7.04 -9.75 -9.06
CA SER A 28 -6.73 -10.58 -10.24
C SER A 28 -5.38 -11.29 -10.15
N GLU A 29 -4.42 -10.70 -9.45
CA GLU A 29 -3.07 -11.28 -9.28
C GLU A 29 -2.96 -12.24 -8.10
N ILE A 30 -3.85 -12.10 -7.10
CA ILE A 30 -3.80 -12.94 -5.90
C ILE A 30 -4.44 -14.31 -6.13
N PRO A 31 -3.78 -15.41 -5.74
CA PRO A 31 -4.36 -16.76 -5.84
C PRO A 31 -5.72 -16.87 -5.14
N GLU A 32 -6.66 -17.57 -5.78
CA GLU A 32 -8.03 -17.73 -5.26
C GLU A 32 -8.09 -18.33 -3.85
N GLY A 33 -7.07 -19.11 -3.46
CA GLY A 33 -7.00 -19.75 -2.13
C GLY A 33 -6.77 -18.77 -0.97
N ILE A 34 -6.29 -17.55 -1.21
CA ILE A 34 -6.01 -16.58 -0.12
C ILE A 34 -7.30 -15.87 0.33
N PHE A 35 -8.10 -15.36 -0.61
CA PHE A 35 -9.34 -14.63 -0.34
C PHE A 35 -10.62 -15.40 -0.67
N GLY A 36 -10.49 -16.60 -1.25
CA GLY A 36 -11.61 -17.44 -1.68
C GLY A 36 -12.06 -17.11 -3.11
N LYS A 37 -12.48 -18.16 -3.85
CA LYS A 37 -12.93 -18.07 -5.26
C LYS A 37 -13.96 -16.97 -5.49
N LYS A 38 -14.94 -16.88 -4.58
CA LYS A 38 -16.03 -15.90 -4.68
C LYS A 38 -15.57 -14.45 -4.61
N THR A 39 -14.43 -14.16 -3.98
CA THR A 39 -13.94 -12.79 -3.79
C THR A 39 -13.16 -12.31 -5.01
N VAL A 40 -12.42 -13.21 -5.65
CA VAL A 40 -11.60 -12.94 -6.85
C VAL A 40 -12.37 -13.13 -8.16
N GLU A 41 -13.56 -13.75 -8.10
CA GLU A 41 -14.44 -13.98 -9.24
C GLU A 41 -14.76 -12.68 -10.01
N LEU A 42 -14.44 -12.69 -11.30
CA LEU A 42 -14.68 -11.57 -12.22
C LEU A 42 -16.12 -11.62 -12.75
N ASN A 43 -16.77 -10.47 -12.84
CA ASN A 43 -18.04 -10.33 -13.55
C ASN A 43 -17.83 -10.28 -15.09
N GLU A 44 -18.92 -10.11 -15.84
CA GLU A 44 -18.92 -9.99 -17.31
C GLU A 44 -18.01 -8.86 -17.84
N ASN A 45 -17.74 -7.84 -17.02
CA ASN A 45 -16.88 -6.71 -17.36
C ASN A 45 -15.41 -6.91 -16.92
N GLY A 46 -15.06 -8.12 -16.46
CA GLY A 46 -13.71 -8.43 -15.98
C GLY A 46 -13.34 -7.68 -14.70
N VAL A 47 -14.32 -7.38 -13.83
CA VAL A 47 -14.12 -6.68 -12.56
C VAL A 47 -14.52 -7.60 -11.40
N PRO A 48 -13.68 -7.73 -10.35
CA PRO A 48 -14.04 -8.52 -9.16
C PRO A 48 -15.04 -7.73 -8.29
N ALA A 49 -16.32 -7.77 -8.66
CA ALA A 49 -17.36 -6.91 -8.08
C ALA A 49 -17.50 -7.06 -6.55
N ARG A 50 -17.41 -8.30 -6.05
CA ARG A 50 -17.47 -8.57 -4.60
C ARG A 50 -16.27 -8.01 -3.85
N ALA A 51 -15.06 -8.14 -4.41
CA ALA A 51 -13.88 -7.50 -3.84
C ALA A 51 -13.98 -5.97 -3.82
N ALA A 52 -14.54 -5.37 -4.88
CA ALA A 52 -14.77 -3.93 -4.93
C ALA A 52 -15.72 -3.45 -3.82
N TRP A 53 -16.80 -4.21 -3.55
CA TRP A 53 -17.68 -3.92 -2.42
C TRP A 53 -17.00 -4.07 -1.07
N ILE A 54 -16.15 -5.09 -0.89
CA ILE A 54 -15.36 -5.27 0.33
C ILE A 54 -14.39 -4.08 0.51
N GLN A 55 -13.67 -3.68 -0.53
CA GLN A 55 -12.79 -2.51 -0.50
C GLN A 55 -13.58 -1.24 -0.11
N PHE A 56 -14.73 -1.03 -0.73
CA PHE A 56 -15.61 0.10 -0.41
C PHE A 56 -15.98 0.14 1.08
N LEU A 57 -16.39 -1.01 1.65
CA LEU A 57 -16.72 -1.11 3.08
C LEU A 57 -15.50 -0.92 4.00
N ILE A 58 -14.29 -1.26 3.55
CA ILE A 58 -13.05 -1.01 4.30
C ILE A 58 -12.66 0.47 4.27
N VAL A 59 -12.85 1.15 3.14
CA VAL A 59 -12.48 2.57 2.98
C VAL A 59 -13.34 3.50 3.84
N ILE A 60 -14.63 3.19 4.03
CA ILE A 60 -15.54 3.99 4.87
C ILE A 60 -14.98 4.26 6.28
N PRO A 61 -14.67 3.24 7.11
CA PRO A 61 -14.12 3.46 8.44
C PRO A 61 -12.72 4.10 8.37
N LEU A 62 -11.89 3.75 7.38
CA LEU A 62 -10.58 4.38 7.19
C LEU A 62 -10.67 5.89 6.94
N MET A 63 -11.77 6.38 6.38
CA MET A 63 -12.01 7.82 6.18
C MET A 63 -12.67 8.48 7.40
N ILE A 64 -13.63 7.80 8.04
CA ILE A 64 -14.38 8.36 9.18
C ILE A 64 -13.51 8.46 10.44
N ILE A 65 -12.70 7.44 10.74
CA ILE A 65 -11.94 7.38 12.01
C ILE A 65 -10.93 8.55 12.10
N PRO A 66 -10.13 8.89 11.06
CA PRO A 66 -9.26 10.07 11.09
C PRO A 66 -10.04 11.38 11.11
N MET A 67 -11.20 11.43 10.44
CA MET A 67 -12.06 12.63 10.42
C MET A 67 -12.57 12.99 11.82
N LEU A 68 -13.00 12.00 12.61
CA LEU A 68 -13.44 12.20 13.99
C LEU A 68 -12.29 12.60 14.94
N GLY A 69 -11.05 12.20 14.63
CA GLY A 69 -9.87 12.50 15.43
C GLY A 69 -9.16 13.81 15.07
N SER A 70 -9.59 14.50 14.01
CA SER A 70 -8.91 15.69 13.49
C SER A 70 -9.71 16.96 13.79
N ASN A 71 -9.06 17.95 14.39
CA ASN A 71 -9.71 19.22 14.77
C ASN A 71 -9.84 20.20 13.60
N THR A 72 -9.02 20.03 12.56
CA THR A 72 -9.05 20.86 11.34
C THR A 72 -8.93 20.01 10.08
N VAL A 73 -9.33 20.57 8.95
CA VAL A 73 -9.13 19.94 7.63
C VAL A 73 -7.64 19.74 7.35
N GLN A 74 -6.78 20.68 7.76
CA GLN A 74 -5.34 20.55 7.57
C GLN A 74 -4.77 19.37 8.37
N ASP A 75 -5.21 19.19 9.62
CA ASP A 75 -4.79 18.07 10.46
C ASP A 75 -5.25 16.72 9.87
N LEU A 76 -6.48 16.69 9.35
CA LEU A 76 -7.01 15.52 8.65
C LEU A 76 -6.17 15.19 7.42
N MET A 77 -5.87 16.19 6.58
CA MET A 77 -5.05 16.01 5.39
C MET A 77 -3.66 15.52 5.75
N ASN A 78 -3.00 16.14 6.73
CA ASN A 78 -1.68 15.73 7.18
C ASN A 78 -1.69 14.28 7.72
N THR A 79 -2.73 13.91 8.47
CA THR A 79 -2.89 12.55 9.01
C THR A 79 -3.03 11.53 7.89
N ILE A 80 -3.96 11.76 6.95
CA ILE A 80 -4.21 10.84 5.82
C ILE A 80 -2.97 10.74 4.91
N ILE A 81 -2.29 11.86 4.64
CA ILE A 81 -1.06 11.88 3.83
C ILE A 81 0.03 11.04 4.48
N ASN A 82 0.25 11.20 5.79
CA ASN A 82 1.28 10.45 6.52
C ASN A 82 0.95 8.95 6.59
N MET A 83 -0.30 8.60 6.88
CA MET A 83 -0.76 7.20 6.87
C MET A 83 -0.57 6.55 5.50
N THR A 84 -0.96 7.26 4.43
CA THR A 84 -0.84 6.77 3.05
C THR A 84 0.63 6.64 2.64
N ALA A 85 1.47 7.61 3.00
CA ALA A 85 2.91 7.57 2.74
C ALA A 85 3.54 6.33 3.40
N ALA A 86 3.30 6.12 4.69
CA ALA A 86 3.83 4.96 5.42
C ALA A 86 3.38 3.63 4.80
N ALA A 87 2.10 3.48 4.48
CA ALA A 87 1.57 2.27 3.84
C ALA A 87 2.14 2.04 2.43
N SER A 88 2.25 3.10 1.61
CA SER A 88 2.74 3.03 0.22
C SER A 88 4.22 2.68 0.09
N MET A 89 5.01 2.91 1.15
CA MET A 89 6.43 2.57 1.18
C MET A 89 6.68 1.08 1.43
N LEU A 90 5.73 0.34 1.99
CA LEU A 90 5.90 -1.08 2.32
C LEU A 90 6.14 -1.95 1.09
N PRO A 91 5.31 -1.93 0.01
CA PRO A 91 5.52 -2.81 -1.13
C PRO A 91 6.88 -2.62 -1.83
N PRO A 92 7.31 -1.38 -2.16
CA PRO A 92 8.65 -1.16 -2.71
C PRO A 92 9.75 -1.62 -1.77
N LEU A 93 9.61 -1.43 -0.45
CA LEU A 93 10.59 -1.87 0.53
C LEU A 93 10.75 -3.40 0.55
N PHE A 94 9.64 -4.15 0.50
CA PHE A 94 9.69 -5.61 0.38
C PHE A 94 10.37 -6.07 -0.93
N ILE A 95 10.05 -5.43 -2.05
CA ILE A 95 10.66 -5.74 -3.36
C ILE A 95 12.17 -5.45 -3.32
N MET A 96 12.57 -4.32 -2.75
CA MET A 96 13.99 -3.95 -2.62
C MET A 96 14.75 -4.91 -1.71
N LEU A 97 14.18 -5.32 -0.58
CA LEU A 97 14.77 -6.32 0.30
C LEU A 97 14.92 -7.69 -0.40
N ALA A 98 13.90 -8.11 -1.15
CA ALA A 98 13.95 -9.33 -1.95
C ALA A 98 15.05 -9.24 -3.02
N TYR A 99 15.14 -8.11 -3.74
CA TYR A 99 16.19 -7.87 -4.73
C TYR A 99 17.59 -7.89 -4.12
N LEU A 100 17.79 -7.24 -2.96
CA LEU A 100 19.06 -7.26 -2.23
C LEU A 100 19.45 -8.70 -1.86
N ASN A 101 18.52 -9.49 -1.31
CA ASN A 101 18.76 -10.87 -0.93
C ASN A 101 19.10 -11.74 -2.15
N LEU A 102 18.37 -11.59 -3.25
CA LEU A 102 18.65 -12.25 -4.53
C LEU A 102 20.04 -11.90 -5.06
N ARG A 103 20.44 -10.63 -5.01
CA ARG A 103 21.76 -10.16 -5.48
C ARG A 103 22.91 -10.60 -4.57
N ALA A 104 22.64 -10.72 -3.27
CA ALA A 104 23.61 -11.14 -2.27
C ALA A 104 23.82 -12.66 -2.28
N LYS A 105 22.77 -13.47 -2.36
CA LYS A 105 22.85 -14.94 -2.16
C LYS A 105 22.67 -15.76 -3.43
N LEU A 106 21.90 -15.27 -4.41
CA LEU A 106 21.42 -16.07 -5.55
C LEU A 106 21.83 -15.46 -6.89
N ASP A 107 23.04 -14.90 -6.99
CA ASP A 107 23.48 -14.17 -8.18
C ASP A 107 23.73 -15.04 -9.42
N HIS A 108 23.86 -16.35 -9.22
CA HIS A 108 24.07 -17.34 -10.27
C HIS A 108 22.79 -17.63 -11.09
N LEU A 109 21.61 -17.22 -10.61
CA LEU A 109 20.36 -17.45 -11.33
C LEU A 109 20.28 -16.59 -12.60
N PRO A 110 19.74 -17.12 -13.72
CA PRO A 110 19.48 -16.35 -14.94
C PRO A 110 18.44 -15.26 -14.66
N ARG A 111 18.63 -14.08 -15.26
CA ARG A 111 17.76 -12.91 -15.06
C ARG A 111 17.69 -12.08 -16.33
N ASP A 112 16.49 -11.70 -16.72
CA ASP A 112 16.26 -10.86 -17.91
C ASP A 112 16.72 -9.42 -17.70
N PHE A 113 16.75 -8.95 -16.45
CA PHE A 113 17.21 -7.62 -16.08
C PHE A 113 18.22 -7.64 -14.94
N ARG A 114 19.27 -6.82 -15.05
CA ARG A 114 20.30 -6.62 -14.02
C ARG A 114 20.66 -5.15 -13.92
N MET A 115 20.56 -4.58 -12.71
CA MET A 115 21.04 -3.23 -12.45
C MET A 115 22.57 -3.24 -12.31
N GLY A 116 23.26 -3.03 -13.42
CA GLY A 116 24.72 -2.95 -13.50
C GLY A 116 25.44 -4.18 -12.94
N SER A 117 26.62 -3.96 -12.35
CA SER A 117 27.40 -5.00 -11.68
C SER A 117 26.76 -5.47 -10.37
N ARG A 118 27.20 -6.62 -9.83
CA ARG A 118 26.69 -7.11 -8.52
C ARG A 118 26.88 -6.09 -7.42
N ARG A 119 28.08 -5.51 -7.34
CA ARG A 119 28.44 -4.50 -6.34
C ARG A 119 27.62 -3.21 -6.52
N THR A 120 27.47 -2.74 -7.75
CA THR A 120 26.67 -1.54 -8.06
C THR A 120 25.21 -1.73 -7.67
N GLY A 121 24.60 -2.85 -8.06
CA GLY A 121 23.20 -3.14 -7.72
C GLY A 121 22.95 -3.26 -6.21
N ILE A 122 23.89 -3.87 -5.46
CA ILE A 122 23.81 -3.95 -3.99
C ILE A 122 23.92 -2.56 -3.38
N ILE A 123 24.90 -1.75 -3.78
CA ILE A 123 25.09 -0.41 -3.21
C ILE A 123 23.85 0.46 -3.45
N VAL A 124 23.34 0.48 -4.69
CA VAL A 124 22.17 1.30 -5.05
C VAL A 124 20.94 0.84 -4.27
N VAL A 125 20.63 -0.46 -4.25
CA VAL A 125 19.44 -0.93 -3.53
C VAL A 125 19.56 -0.73 -2.02
N SER A 126 20.76 -0.92 -1.42
CA SER A 126 20.98 -0.65 0.00
C SER A 126 20.81 0.82 0.35
N MET A 127 21.29 1.73 -0.51
CA MET A 127 21.05 3.17 -0.35
C MET A 127 19.57 3.51 -0.44
N LEU A 128 18.85 2.94 -1.42
CA LEU A 128 17.41 3.15 -1.58
C LEU A 128 16.63 2.62 -0.37
N ILE A 129 16.99 1.45 0.16
CA ILE A 129 16.40 0.90 1.39
C ILE A 129 16.63 1.86 2.56
N ALA A 130 17.83 2.42 2.72
CA ALA A 130 18.10 3.38 3.78
C ALA A 130 17.23 4.64 3.66
N ILE A 131 17.10 5.20 2.45
CA ILE A 131 16.24 6.36 2.18
C ILE A 131 14.78 6.04 2.48
N PHE A 132 14.28 4.90 2.02
CA PHE A 132 12.91 4.45 2.28
C PHE A 132 12.67 4.17 3.77
N ALA A 133 13.66 3.62 4.48
CA ALA A 133 13.55 3.38 5.91
C ALA A 133 13.45 4.69 6.69
N VAL A 134 14.27 5.70 6.36
CA VAL A 134 14.17 7.05 6.95
C VAL A 134 12.83 7.68 6.62
N GLY A 135 12.39 7.63 5.36
CA GLY A 135 11.07 8.13 4.95
C GLY A 135 9.93 7.44 5.67
N PHE A 136 9.99 6.11 5.81
CA PHE A 136 8.98 5.32 6.50
C PHE A 136 8.88 5.70 7.98
N VAL A 137 10.02 5.86 8.67
CA VAL A 137 10.05 6.32 10.06
C VAL A 137 9.50 7.74 10.17
N ALA A 138 9.90 8.65 9.29
CA ALA A 138 9.42 10.04 9.30
C ALA A 138 7.90 10.15 9.04
N SER A 139 7.37 9.35 8.10
CA SER A 139 5.93 9.30 7.81
C SER A 139 5.13 8.60 8.90
N THR A 140 5.73 7.61 9.58
CA THR A 140 5.09 6.92 10.70
C THR A 140 5.07 7.80 11.95
N PHE A 141 6.14 8.56 12.20
CA PHE A 141 6.33 9.43 13.37
C PHE A 141 6.49 10.91 12.97
N PRO A 142 5.43 11.56 12.45
CA PRO A 142 5.50 12.96 12.06
C PRO A 142 5.76 13.85 13.28
N THR A 143 6.66 14.83 13.12
CA THR A 143 7.03 15.78 14.17
C THR A 143 5.84 16.65 14.57
N GLY A 144 5.57 16.75 15.87
CA GLY A 144 4.49 17.57 16.42
C GLY A 144 3.13 16.87 16.55
N ALA A 145 3.00 15.61 16.11
CA ALA A 145 1.81 14.81 16.37
C ALA A 145 1.86 14.14 17.76
N ASN A 146 0.71 13.98 18.40
CA ASN A 146 0.60 13.28 19.67
C ASN A 146 0.98 11.79 19.50
N ILE A 147 1.81 11.26 20.39
CA ILE A 147 2.28 9.87 20.37
C ILE A 147 1.13 8.86 20.38
N LEU A 148 0.05 9.15 21.11
CA LEU A 148 -1.15 8.29 21.12
C LEU A 148 -1.82 8.24 19.74
N THR A 149 -1.95 9.38 19.07
CA THR A 149 -2.48 9.48 17.71
C THR A 149 -1.59 8.72 16.73
N ILE A 150 -0.27 8.86 16.84
CA ILE A 150 0.70 8.14 15.99
C ILE A 150 0.55 6.62 16.15
N ILE A 151 0.52 6.13 17.39
CA ILE A 151 0.42 4.69 17.67
C ILE A 151 -0.93 4.15 17.19
N PHE A 152 -2.02 4.88 17.41
CA PHE A 152 -3.35 4.40 17.08
C PHE A 152 -3.62 4.40 15.57
N TYR A 153 -3.27 5.50 14.88
CA TYR A 153 -3.59 5.67 13.46
C TYR A 153 -2.51 5.10 12.52
N ASN A 154 -1.24 5.43 12.74
CA ASN A 154 -0.16 5.00 11.82
C ASN A 154 0.29 3.58 12.13
N VAL A 155 0.68 3.30 13.37
CA VAL A 155 1.25 2.00 13.74
C VAL A 155 0.16 0.93 13.81
N GLY A 156 -0.99 1.24 14.44
CA GLY A 156 -2.11 0.33 14.59
C GLY A 156 -2.64 -0.18 13.24
N GLY A 157 -2.83 0.72 12.27
CA GLY A 157 -3.23 0.35 10.92
C GLY A 157 -2.26 -0.64 10.28
N ILE A 158 -0.96 -0.31 10.27
CA ILE A 158 0.08 -1.17 9.68
C ILE A 158 0.11 -2.55 10.35
N VAL A 159 0.08 -2.59 11.69
CA VAL A 159 0.14 -3.85 12.44
C VAL A 159 -1.09 -4.72 12.16
N ILE A 160 -2.29 -4.14 12.13
CA ILE A 160 -3.53 -4.86 11.82
C ILE A 160 -3.49 -5.40 10.39
N PHE A 161 -3.10 -4.59 9.41
CA PHE A 161 -3.05 -5.01 8.01
C PHE A 161 -1.98 -6.07 7.76
N LEU A 162 -0.75 -5.89 8.26
CA LEU A 162 0.32 -6.88 8.14
C LEU A 162 0.00 -8.17 8.91
N GLY A 163 -0.58 -8.06 10.09
CA GLY A 163 -1.02 -9.21 10.89
C GLY A 163 -2.12 -10.01 10.18
N PHE A 164 -3.11 -9.32 9.61
CA PHE A 164 -4.17 -9.96 8.82
C PHE A 164 -3.62 -10.62 7.54
N ALA A 165 -2.73 -9.93 6.82
CA ALA A 165 -2.07 -10.47 5.64
C ALA A 165 -1.25 -11.73 5.99
N TRP A 166 -0.46 -11.68 7.06
CA TRP A 166 0.30 -12.81 7.55
C TRP A 166 -0.59 -13.98 7.97
N TRP A 167 -1.68 -13.72 8.68
CA TRP A 167 -2.64 -14.75 9.08
C TRP A 167 -3.29 -15.44 7.87
N LYS A 168 -3.77 -14.65 6.89
CA LYS A 168 -4.34 -15.17 5.64
C LYS A 168 -3.33 -15.99 4.85
N TYR A 169 -2.11 -15.49 4.71
CA TYR A 169 -1.02 -16.17 4.02
C TYR A 169 -0.60 -17.46 4.73
N SER A 170 -0.48 -17.43 6.06
CA SER A 170 -0.14 -18.62 6.85
C SER A 170 -1.22 -19.69 6.75
N LYS A 171 -2.51 -19.29 6.73
CA LYS A 171 -3.61 -20.22 6.49
C LYS A 171 -3.53 -20.82 5.09
N TYR A 172 -3.30 -20.00 4.07
CA TYR A 172 -3.16 -20.48 2.69
C TYR A 172 -2.01 -21.48 2.50
N ILE A 173 -0.86 -21.27 3.15
CA ILE A 173 0.25 -22.25 3.13
C ILE A 173 -0.12 -23.55 3.85
N LYS A 174 -0.92 -23.46 4.92
CA LYS A 174 -1.28 -24.59 5.78
C LYS A 174 -2.53 -25.36 5.30
N GLY A 175 -3.37 -24.78 4.44
CA GLY A 175 -4.66 -25.32 3.98
C GLY A 175 -5.81 -24.34 4.15
#